data_AF-A0A3V4Q7A9-F1
#
_entry.id   AF-A0A3V4Q7A9-F1
#
_cell.length_a   1.000
_cell.length_b   1.000
_cell.length_c   1.000
_cell.angle_alpha   90.00
_cell.angle_beta   90.00
_cell.angle_gamma   90.00
#
_symmetry.space_group_name_H-M   'P 1'
#
loop_
_entity.id
_entity.type
_entity.pdbx_description
1 polymer ?
#
loop_
_entity_poly.entity_id
_entity_poly.type
_entity_poly.pdbx_seq_one_letter_code
_entity_poly.pdbx_strand_id
1 'polypeptide(L)'
;MIRKGAALAGLVLMSPVIAQPVMVESGRVHLRGQLVNGGCAVATESQDLRVLMGQYRTNAFTGPGSFAPVSVPFSLRLISCSAEVWRHVGIAFAGVTPAEDPHVFLASGEGIGNAGIGLALFDDQQRQIIPNTLPLHYTPILTSEMTLHFTARYRAISENMTPGRIHSEVWFTLVYP
;
A
#
# COMPACT_ATOMS: atom_id res chain seq x y z
N MET A 1 -98.54 -7.73 -34.16
CA MET A 1 -97.93 -7.62 -32.83
C MET A 1 -96.41 -7.81 -32.97
N ILE A 2 -95.60 -6.78 -32.74
CA ILE A 2 -94.12 -6.92 -32.66
C ILE A 2 -93.64 -6.03 -31.50
N ARG A 3 -93.05 -6.63 -30.46
CA ARG A 3 -92.47 -5.95 -29.29
C ARG A 3 -90.97 -5.77 -29.52
N LYS A 4 -90.46 -4.54 -29.37
CA LYS A 4 -89.03 -4.20 -29.38
C LYS A 4 -88.50 -4.19 -27.95
N GLY A 5 -87.43 -4.94 -27.68
CA GLY A 5 -86.67 -4.89 -26.43
C GLY A 5 -85.55 -3.86 -26.52
N ALA A 6 -85.36 -3.07 -25.47
CA ALA A 6 -84.24 -2.14 -25.32
C ALA A 6 -83.30 -2.67 -24.24
N ALA A 7 -82.01 -2.80 -24.55
CA ALA A 7 -80.96 -3.16 -23.62
C ALA A 7 -80.21 -1.90 -23.16
N LEU A 8 -80.05 -1.71 -21.85
CA LEU A 8 -79.19 -0.69 -21.26
C LEU A 8 -77.77 -1.25 -21.08
N ALA A 9 -76.77 -0.54 -21.61
CA ALA A 9 -75.35 -0.81 -21.38
C ALA A 9 -74.80 0.13 -20.29
N GLY A 10 -74.28 -0.45 -19.20
CA GLY A 10 -73.64 0.30 -18.11
C GLY A 10 -72.15 0.53 -18.38
N LEU A 11 -71.70 1.77 -18.23
CA LEU A 11 -70.30 2.19 -18.42
C LEU A 11 -69.52 2.02 -17.11
N VAL A 12 -68.53 1.13 -17.09
CA VAL A 12 -67.64 0.90 -15.93
C VAL A 12 -66.43 1.84 -16.02
N LEU A 13 -66.30 2.77 -15.08
CA LEU A 13 -65.14 3.65 -14.95
C LEU A 13 -64.00 2.89 -14.25
N MET A 14 -62.98 2.45 -15.00
CA MET A 14 -61.75 1.91 -14.44
C MET A 14 -60.81 3.05 -14.05
N SER A 15 -60.51 3.18 -12.76
CA SER A 15 -59.51 4.14 -12.26
C SER A 15 -58.11 3.56 -12.41
N PRO A 16 -57.10 4.33 -12.88
CA PRO A 16 -55.74 3.83 -13.00
C PRO A 16 -55.12 3.66 -11.61
N VAL A 17 -54.65 2.45 -11.31
CA VAL A 17 -53.85 2.17 -10.12
C VAL A 17 -52.43 2.69 -10.37
N ILE A 18 -52.06 3.79 -9.73
CA ILE A 18 -50.69 4.31 -9.77
C ILE A 18 -49.89 3.51 -8.73
N ALA A 19 -49.12 2.52 -9.19
CA ALA A 19 -48.20 1.78 -8.34
C ALA A 19 -47.06 2.71 -7.90
N GLN A 20 -47.03 3.06 -6.62
CA GLN A 20 -45.92 3.84 -6.05
C GLN A 20 -44.71 2.93 -5.83
N PRO A 21 -43.49 3.36 -6.21
CA PRO A 21 -42.29 2.56 -5.98
C PRO A 21 -42.06 2.36 -4.49
N VAL A 22 -41.85 1.11 -4.07
CA VAL A 22 -41.47 0.75 -2.70
C VAL A 22 -39.96 0.91 -2.58
N MET A 23 -39.53 1.90 -1.80
CA MET A 23 -38.12 2.13 -1.50
C MET A 23 -37.74 1.35 -0.23
N VAL A 24 -36.84 0.38 -0.36
CA VAL A 24 -36.28 -0.38 0.76
C VAL A 24 -34.80 -0.07 0.89
N GLU A 25 -34.37 0.30 2.09
CA GLU A 25 -32.95 0.51 2.36
C GLU A 25 -32.25 -0.84 2.58
N SER A 26 -31.52 -1.30 1.56
CA SER A 26 -30.95 -2.66 1.53
C SER A 26 -29.53 -2.78 2.09
N GLY A 27 -28.87 -1.68 2.43
CA GLY A 27 -27.50 -1.72 2.97
C GLY A 27 -26.76 -0.39 2.94
N ARG A 28 -25.50 -0.43 3.39
CA ARG A 28 -24.61 0.75 3.47
C ARG A 28 -23.35 0.54 2.64
N VAL A 29 -22.88 1.60 1.99
CA VAL A 29 -21.60 1.64 1.29
C VAL A 29 -20.62 2.48 2.11
N HIS A 30 -19.41 1.97 2.34
CA HIS A 30 -18.32 2.72 2.95
C HIS A 30 -17.32 3.14 1.89
N LEU A 31 -17.26 4.44 1.60
CA LEU A 31 -16.30 5.03 0.67
C LEU A 31 -15.15 5.66 1.47
N ARG A 32 -13.92 5.34 1.10
CA ARG A 32 -12.70 5.90 1.68
C ARG A 32 -11.82 6.45 0.57
N GLY A 33 -11.17 7.57 0.83
CA GLY A 33 -10.23 8.21 -0.08
C GLY A 33 -9.33 9.16 0.67
N GLN A 34 -8.23 9.55 0.05
CA GLN A 34 -7.27 10.52 0.59
C GLN A 34 -7.06 11.61 -0.45
N LEU A 35 -7.18 12.87 -0.04
CA LEU A 35 -6.84 14.02 -0.87
C LEU A 35 -5.42 14.47 -0.52
N VAL A 36 -4.52 14.45 -1.49
CA VAL A 36 -3.12 14.87 -1.35
C VAL A 36 -2.78 15.90 -2.41
N ASN A 37 -1.96 16.90 -2.07
CA ASN A 37 -1.47 17.92 -3.01
C ASN A 37 -0.10 17.52 -3.61
N GLY A 38 0.06 16.22 -3.86
CA GLY A 38 1.29 15.65 -4.40
C GLY A 38 1.32 15.69 -5.93
N GLY A 39 2.52 15.67 -6.51
CA GLY A 39 2.71 15.57 -7.96
C GLY A 39 2.38 14.19 -8.54
N CYS A 40 2.10 13.19 -7.70
CA CYS A 40 1.73 11.83 -8.06
C CYS A 40 0.76 11.24 -7.01
N ALA A 41 -0.01 10.24 -7.41
CA ALA A 41 -0.73 9.35 -6.52
C ALA A 41 -0.03 7.98 -6.41
N VAL A 42 -0.18 7.30 -5.28
CA VAL A 42 0.33 5.94 -5.08
C VAL A 42 -0.69 4.94 -5.63
N ALA A 43 -0.25 4.02 -6.50
CA ALA A 43 -1.11 2.96 -7.03
C ALA A 43 -1.63 2.06 -5.91
N THR A 44 -2.88 1.59 -6.03
CA THR A 44 -3.56 0.81 -4.97
C THR A 44 -2.75 -0.40 -4.51
N GLU A 45 -2.13 -1.12 -5.44
CA GLU A 45 -1.28 -2.28 -5.16
C GLU A 45 0.03 -1.94 -4.40
N SER A 46 0.44 -0.68 -4.41
CA SER A 46 1.62 -0.18 -3.67
C SER A 46 1.26 0.45 -2.32
N GLN A 47 -0.03 0.64 -2.01
CA GLN A 47 -0.47 1.25 -0.74
C GLN A 47 -0.34 0.28 0.46
N ASP A 48 -0.57 -1.02 0.24
CA ASP A 48 -0.40 -2.08 1.24
C ASP A 48 0.42 -3.22 0.63
N LEU A 49 1.72 -2.95 0.46
CA LEU A 49 2.64 -3.88 -0.19
C LEU A 49 3.18 -4.90 0.82
N ARG A 50 3.03 -6.19 0.48
CA ARG A 50 3.63 -7.30 1.24
C ARG A 50 4.80 -7.90 0.47
N VAL A 51 5.99 -7.84 1.06
CA VAL A 51 7.22 -8.38 0.48
C VAL A 51 7.63 -9.64 1.23
N LEU A 52 7.70 -10.78 0.53
CA LEU A 52 8.17 -12.04 1.10
C LEU A 52 9.70 -12.04 1.16
N MET A 53 10.25 -11.79 2.35
CA MET A 53 11.70 -11.68 2.55
C MET A 53 12.46 -13.01 2.51
N GLY A 54 11.75 -14.14 2.55
CA GLY A 54 12.35 -15.48 2.56
C GLY A 54 12.80 -15.94 3.96
N GLN A 55 13.55 -17.04 3.99
CA GLN A 55 14.05 -17.67 5.22
C GLN A 55 15.58 -17.71 5.19
N TYR A 56 16.20 -17.41 6.32
CA TYR A 56 17.66 -17.41 6.46
C TYR A 56 18.08 -18.22 7.67
N ARG A 57 19.20 -18.93 7.54
CA ARG A 57 19.88 -19.56 8.66
C ARG A 57 20.74 -18.51 9.34
N THR A 58 20.89 -18.59 10.65
CA THR A 58 21.73 -17.66 11.43
C THR A 58 23.19 -17.68 10.97
N ASN A 59 23.70 -18.83 10.51
CA ASN A 59 25.05 -18.95 9.95
C ASN A 59 25.24 -18.35 8.55
N ALA A 60 24.19 -17.78 7.94
CA ALA A 60 24.31 -16.98 6.72
C ALA A 60 24.89 -15.58 6.97
N PHE A 61 24.99 -15.18 8.25
CA PHE A 61 25.56 -13.92 8.69
C PHE A 61 26.94 -14.16 9.30
N THR A 62 27.90 -13.31 9.00
CA THR A 62 29.29 -13.43 9.48
C THR A 62 29.55 -12.65 10.76
N GLY A 63 28.52 -12.04 11.36
CA GLY A 63 28.60 -11.18 12.54
C GLY A 63 27.84 -9.87 12.36
N PRO A 64 27.76 -9.00 13.40
CA PRO A 64 27.10 -7.71 13.34
C PRO A 64 27.57 -6.87 12.15
N GLY A 65 26.62 -6.21 11.49
CA GLY A 65 26.85 -5.41 10.29
C GLY A 65 26.83 -6.21 8.98
N SER A 66 26.96 -7.53 9.00
CA SER A 66 26.89 -8.36 7.80
C SER A 66 25.46 -8.45 7.24
N PHE A 67 25.36 -8.51 5.92
CA PHE A 67 24.07 -8.63 5.24
C PHE A 67 23.79 -10.07 4.82
N ALA A 68 22.51 -10.43 4.79
CA ALA A 68 22.05 -11.64 4.15
C ALA A 68 22.50 -11.69 2.68
N PRO A 69 22.81 -12.88 2.14
CA PRO A 69 23.36 -13.02 0.78
C PRO A 69 22.36 -12.66 -0.32
N VAL A 70 21.06 -12.74 -0.05
CA VAL A 70 20.01 -12.48 -1.03
C VAL A 70 19.51 -11.04 -0.90
N SER A 71 19.38 -10.38 -2.04
CA SER A 71 18.72 -9.07 -2.19
C SER A 71 17.30 -9.28 -2.71
N VAL A 72 16.30 -8.85 -1.95
CA VAL A 72 14.89 -9.06 -2.27
C VAL A 72 14.33 -7.82 -2.96
N PRO A 73 13.97 -7.87 -4.25
CA PRO A 73 13.46 -6.72 -4.96
C PRO A 73 12.00 -6.44 -4.59
N PHE A 74 11.63 -5.16 -4.59
CA PHE A 74 10.25 -4.71 -4.58
C PHE A 74 10.14 -3.40 -5.35
N SER A 75 8.92 -2.99 -5.71
CA SER A 75 8.70 -1.75 -6.46
C SER A 75 7.49 -1.01 -5.92
N LEU A 76 7.56 0.32 -6.00
CA LEU A 76 6.44 1.21 -5.73
C LEU A 76 5.99 1.82 -7.06
N ARG A 77 4.71 1.65 -7.39
CA ARG A 77 4.11 2.24 -8.58
C ARG A 77 3.37 3.53 -8.22
N LEU A 78 3.73 4.59 -8.92
CA LEU A 78 3.10 5.89 -8.87
C LEU A 78 2.27 6.10 -10.14
N ILE A 79 1.10 6.68 -9.99
CA ILE A 79 0.13 6.94 -11.06
C ILE A 79 -0.34 8.40 -11.00
N SER A 80 -0.97 8.86 -12.08
CA SER A 80 -1.47 10.22 -12.20
C SER A 80 -0.41 11.28 -11.89
N CYS A 81 0.84 11.01 -12.26
CA CYS A 81 1.95 11.92 -12.06
C CYS A 81 1.87 13.12 -13.03
N SER A 82 2.19 14.32 -12.56
CA SER A 82 2.25 15.54 -13.37
C SER A 82 3.47 16.39 -13.04
N ALA A 83 4.34 16.55 -14.05
CA ALA A 83 5.52 17.40 -13.99
C ALA A 83 5.18 18.90 -13.86
N GLU A 84 3.94 19.28 -14.17
CA GLU A 84 3.43 20.65 -14.01
C GLU A 84 3.16 21.00 -12.55
N VAL A 85 2.81 20.00 -11.73
CA VAL A 85 2.60 20.16 -10.28
C VAL A 85 3.94 20.10 -9.54
N TRP A 86 4.73 19.06 -9.79
CA TRP A 86 6.09 18.91 -9.25
C TRP A 86 7.00 18.25 -10.27
N ARG A 87 8.24 18.73 -10.39
CA ARG A 87 9.19 18.20 -11.39
C ARG A 87 9.91 16.93 -10.94
N HIS A 88 10.05 16.72 -9.64
CA HIS A 88 10.75 15.58 -9.08
C HIS A 88 10.02 15.03 -7.87
N VAL A 89 10.21 13.74 -7.60
CA VAL A 89 9.67 13.05 -6.44
C VAL A 89 10.76 12.19 -5.81
N GLY A 90 10.88 12.25 -4.48
CA GLY A 90 11.72 11.38 -3.67
C GLY A 90 10.84 10.49 -2.79
N ILE A 91 11.39 9.35 -2.34
CA ILE A 91 10.70 8.44 -1.43
C ILE A 91 11.47 8.38 -0.12
N ALA A 92 10.85 8.85 0.97
CA ALA A 92 11.33 8.64 2.33
C ALA A 92 10.73 7.35 2.88
N PHE A 93 11.49 6.62 3.70
CA PHE A 93 11.00 5.45 4.42
C PHE A 93 11.12 5.70 5.94
N ALA A 94 10.08 5.36 6.68
CA ALA A 94 9.96 5.60 8.11
C ALA A 94 9.50 4.34 8.83
N GLY A 95 9.95 4.18 10.08
CA GLY A 95 9.65 3.01 10.88
C GLY A 95 10.50 2.96 12.13
N VAL A 96 10.23 1.96 12.97
CA VAL A 96 11.00 1.73 14.19
C VAL A 96 12.40 1.25 13.81
N THR A 97 13.43 1.79 14.46
CA THR A 97 14.82 1.35 14.31
C THR A 97 15.33 0.79 15.65
N PRO A 98 16.17 -0.25 15.64
CA PRO A 98 16.84 -0.72 16.84
C PRO A 98 17.90 0.29 17.30
N ALA A 99 18.10 0.42 18.60
CA ALA A 99 19.10 1.35 19.16
C ALA A 99 20.54 0.94 18.80
N GLU A 100 20.76 -0.37 18.63
CA GLU A 100 22.05 -0.98 18.29
C GLU A 100 22.51 -0.64 16.87
N ASP A 101 21.56 -0.45 15.93
CA ASP A 101 21.84 -0.02 14.56
C ASP A 101 20.70 0.84 14.01
N PRO A 102 20.77 2.18 14.15
CA PRO A 102 19.72 3.07 13.68
C PRO A 102 19.64 3.20 12.15
N HIS A 103 20.53 2.55 11.39
CA HIS A 103 20.52 2.58 9.93
C HIS A 103 19.63 1.50 9.29
N VAL A 104 18.97 0.67 10.10
CA VAL A 104 18.06 -0.39 9.63
C VAL A 104 16.71 -0.29 10.33
N PHE A 105 15.67 -0.81 9.69
CA PHE A 105 14.35 -0.98 10.32
C PHE A 105 14.36 -2.19 11.26
N LEU A 106 13.58 -2.13 12.33
CA LEU A 106 13.43 -3.23 13.27
C LEU A 106 12.81 -4.45 12.57
N ALA A 107 13.42 -5.62 12.76
CA ALA A 107 12.82 -6.90 12.42
C ALA A 107 12.40 -7.60 13.71
N SER A 108 11.11 -7.50 14.02
CA SER A 108 10.51 -8.04 15.24
C SER A 108 10.26 -9.53 15.08
N GLY A 109 10.70 -10.32 16.06
CA GLY A 109 10.30 -11.72 16.19
C GLY A 109 8.90 -11.86 16.79
N GLU A 110 8.19 -12.94 16.48
CA GLU A 110 6.91 -13.28 17.11
C GLU A 110 7.05 -13.87 18.54
N GLY A 111 8.28 -13.93 19.09
CA GLY A 111 8.61 -14.48 20.42
C GLY A 111 9.20 -13.47 21.40
N ILE A 112 9.68 -13.96 22.55
CA ILE A 112 10.31 -13.13 23.59
C ILE A 112 11.78 -12.91 23.20
N GLY A 113 12.08 -11.75 22.61
CA GLY A 113 13.46 -11.33 22.29
C GLY A 113 13.61 -10.71 20.91
N ASN A 114 14.72 -9.99 20.72
CA ASN A 114 15.09 -9.45 19.41
C ASN A 114 15.61 -10.59 18.52
N ALA A 115 15.21 -10.63 17.24
CA ALA A 115 15.68 -11.61 16.28
C ALA A 115 17.21 -11.52 16.04
N GLY A 116 17.83 -10.38 16.39
CA GLY A 116 19.25 -10.13 16.20
C GLY A 116 19.59 -9.67 14.78
N ILE A 117 18.56 -9.32 14.00
CA ILE A 117 18.68 -8.76 12.65
C ILE A 117 17.76 -7.54 12.50
N GLY A 118 18.08 -6.67 11.55
CA GLY A 118 17.23 -5.58 11.08
C GLY A 118 17.07 -5.62 9.57
N LEU A 119 16.16 -4.82 9.03
CA LEU A 119 15.87 -4.72 7.60
C LEU A 119 16.50 -3.46 7.01
N ALA A 120 17.42 -3.61 6.06
CA ALA A 120 17.97 -2.51 5.29
C ALA A 120 17.26 -2.41 3.94
N LEU A 121 16.98 -1.18 3.51
CA LEU A 121 16.43 -0.87 2.20
C LEU A 121 17.48 -0.18 1.34
N PHE A 122 17.42 -0.40 0.03
CA PHE A 122 18.34 0.18 -0.93
C PHE A 122 17.56 0.71 -2.14
N ASP A 123 18.07 1.76 -2.74
CA ASP A 123 17.56 2.30 -4.00
C ASP A 123 18.01 1.49 -5.23
N ASP A 124 17.60 1.95 -6.40
CA ASP A 124 17.95 1.36 -7.71
C ASP A 124 19.46 1.35 -7.99
N GLN A 125 20.21 2.26 -7.35
CA GLN A 125 21.67 2.35 -7.41
C GLN A 125 22.37 1.56 -6.30
N GLN A 126 21.63 0.75 -5.53
CA GLN A 126 22.11 -0.04 -4.40
C GLN A 126 22.74 0.81 -3.29
N ARG A 127 22.35 2.08 -3.16
CA ARG A 127 22.68 2.90 -2.01
C ARG A 127 21.68 2.63 -0.90
N GLN A 128 22.18 2.47 0.31
CA GLN A 128 21.33 2.23 1.46
C GLN A 128 20.48 3.47 1.76
N ILE A 129 19.18 3.24 1.96
CA ILE A 129 18.22 4.23 2.42
C ILE A 129 18.25 4.23 3.94
N ILE A 130 18.51 5.40 4.53
CA ILE A 130 18.52 5.54 5.98
C ILE A 130 17.08 5.75 6.48
N PRO A 131 16.63 5.00 7.50
CA PRO A 131 15.31 5.18 8.09
C PRO A 131 15.11 6.59 8.64
N ASN A 132 13.88 7.10 8.54
CA ASN A 132 13.43 8.34 9.19
C ASN A 132 14.21 9.60 8.74
N THR A 133 14.84 9.58 7.56
CA THR A 133 15.49 10.73 6.95
C THR A 133 14.79 11.13 5.65
N LEU A 134 14.99 12.38 5.22
CA LEU A 134 14.59 12.83 3.89
C LEU A 134 15.36 12.07 2.80
N PRO A 135 14.77 11.88 1.60
CA PRO A 135 15.46 11.23 0.51
C PRO A 135 16.64 12.08 0.04
N LEU A 136 17.78 11.43 -0.19
CA LEU A 136 18.97 12.05 -0.75
C LEU A 136 18.87 12.25 -2.27
N HIS A 137 17.97 11.50 -2.91
CA HIS A 137 17.81 11.46 -4.36
C HIS A 137 16.34 11.61 -4.74
N TYR A 138 16.12 12.41 -5.77
CA TYR A 138 14.80 12.69 -6.32
C TYR A 138 14.78 12.27 -7.78
N THR A 139 13.77 11.50 -8.16
CA THR A 139 13.55 11.04 -9.53
C THR A 139 12.73 12.08 -10.30
N PRO A 140 13.13 12.46 -11.53
CA PRO A 140 12.33 13.35 -12.34
C PRO A 140 11.00 12.70 -12.73
N ILE A 141 9.91 13.49 -12.68
CA ILE A 141 8.61 13.06 -13.17
C ILE A 141 8.58 13.24 -14.68
N LEU A 142 8.65 12.12 -15.41
CA LEU A 142 8.75 12.10 -16.88
C LEU A 142 7.45 11.65 -17.57
N THR A 143 6.66 10.87 -16.86
CA THR A 143 5.46 10.18 -17.37
C THR A 143 4.35 10.24 -16.33
N SER A 144 3.11 10.01 -16.74
CA SER A 144 1.97 9.95 -15.83
C SER A 144 1.97 8.71 -14.93
N GLU A 145 2.74 7.68 -15.30
CA GLU A 145 2.98 6.50 -14.47
C GLU A 145 4.48 6.27 -14.32
N MET A 146 4.92 5.97 -13.11
CA MET A 146 6.32 5.70 -12.79
C MET A 146 6.41 4.46 -11.90
N THR A 147 7.43 3.65 -12.11
CA THR A 147 7.76 2.54 -11.22
C THR A 147 9.13 2.80 -10.62
N LEU A 148 9.19 2.86 -9.29
CA LEU A 148 10.42 3.05 -8.54
C LEU A 148 10.84 1.71 -7.96
N HIS A 149 12.09 1.31 -8.22
CA HIS A 149 12.63 0.01 -7.84
C HIS A 149 13.51 0.12 -6.60
N PHE A 150 13.36 -0.84 -5.71
CA PHE A 150 14.10 -0.92 -4.46
C PHE A 150 14.50 -2.36 -4.19
N THR A 151 15.47 -2.53 -3.31
CA THR A 151 15.79 -3.85 -2.75
C THR A 151 15.85 -3.81 -1.24
N ALA A 152 15.61 -4.95 -0.62
CA ALA A 152 15.65 -5.13 0.82
C ALA A 152 16.59 -6.29 1.18
N ARG A 153 17.35 -6.13 2.27
CA ARG A 153 18.24 -7.17 2.81
C ARG A 153 18.19 -7.16 4.33
N TYR A 154 18.21 -8.34 4.95
CA TYR A 154 18.46 -8.41 6.38
C TYR A 154 19.91 -8.09 6.70
N ARG A 155 20.14 -7.38 7.80
CA ARG A 155 21.45 -7.06 8.36
C ARG A 155 21.53 -7.58 9.78
N ALA A 156 22.61 -8.26 10.13
CA ALA A 156 22.88 -8.65 11.51
C ALA A 156 23.10 -7.41 12.40
N ILE A 157 22.40 -7.35 13.53
CA ILE A 157 22.60 -6.31 14.55
C ILE A 157 23.22 -6.88 15.84
N SER A 158 23.17 -8.21 16.01
CA SER A 158 23.68 -8.94 17.16
C SER A 158 24.42 -10.20 16.73
N GLU A 159 25.40 -10.63 17.53
CA GLU A 159 26.03 -11.96 17.41
C GLU A 159 25.07 -13.08 17.83
N ASN A 160 24.22 -12.79 18.82
CA ASN A 160 23.21 -13.71 19.31
C ASN A 160 21.90 -13.46 18.58
N MET A 161 21.56 -14.39 17.68
CA MET A 161 20.32 -14.37 16.91
C MET A 161 19.35 -15.42 17.45
N THR A 162 18.08 -15.06 17.57
CA THR A 162 17.02 -15.96 18.02
C THR A 162 16.21 -16.43 16.81
N PRO A 163 16.23 -17.73 16.46
CA PRO A 163 15.41 -18.25 15.36
C PRO A 163 13.91 -18.08 15.62
N GLY A 164 13.15 -17.76 14.58
CA GLY A 164 11.71 -17.61 14.68
C GLY A 164 11.12 -16.94 13.44
N ARG A 165 9.78 -16.79 13.41
CA ARG A 165 9.14 -15.92 12.42
C ARG A 165 9.40 -14.47 12.79
N ILE A 166 9.70 -13.68 11.78
CA ILE A 166 10.04 -12.26 11.89
C ILE A 166 9.19 -11.44 10.92
N HIS A 167 8.93 -10.19 11.26
CA HIS A 167 8.29 -9.21 10.39
C HIS A 167 8.91 -7.82 10.63
N SER A 168 8.76 -6.94 9.64
CA SER A 168 9.13 -5.53 9.73
C SER A 168 8.01 -4.70 9.13
N GLU A 169 7.66 -3.60 9.78
CA GLU A 169 6.70 -2.63 9.28
C GLU A 169 7.44 -1.35 8.91
N VAL A 170 7.26 -0.93 7.66
CA VAL A 170 7.90 0.27 7.10
C VAL A 170 6.84 1.08 6.36
N TRP A 171 6.79 2.37 6.65
CA TRP A 171 5.98 3.35 5.95
C TRP A 171 6.83 4.05 4.91
N PHE A 172 6.25 4.42 3.78
CA PHE A 172 6.92 5.31 2.83
C PHE A 172 6.11 6.58 2.62
N THR A 173 6.80 7.64 2.22
CA THR A 173 6.19 8.94 1.94
C THR A 173 6.81 9.54 0.70
N LEU A 174 5.96 10.10 -0.16
CA LEU A 174 6.41 10.87 -1.32
C LEU A 174 6.83 12.26 -0.84
N VAL A 175 8.04 12.66 -1.21
CA VAL A 175 8.63 13.94 -0.86
C VAL A 175 8.85 14.72 -2.15
N TYR A 176 8.45 15.99 -2.14
CA TYR A 176 8.62 16.90 -3.28
C TYR A 176 9.52 18.07 -2.83
N PRO A 177 10.60 18.39 -3.58
CA PRO A 177 11.60 19.38 -3.18
C PRO A 177 11.22 20.81 -3.54
#